data_AF-A0A846PQ24-F1
#
_entry.id   AF-A0A846PQ24-F1
#
_cell.length_a   1.000
_cell.length_b   1.000
_cell.length_c   1.000
_cell.angle_alpha   90.00
_cell.angle_beta   90.00
_cell.angle_gamma   90.00
#
_symmetry.space_group_name_H-M   'P 1'
#
loop_
_entity.id
_entity.type
_entity.pdbx_description
1 polymer ?
#
loop_
_entity_poly.entity_id
_entity_poly.type
_entity_poly.pdbx_seq_one_letter_code
_entity_poly.pdbx_strand_id
1 'polypeptide(L)'
;MIKNKKSKNTSRKLKKFSLETRLQSAEKFKDKVLEMFKGYIKAIVVWGSITRGDYTGKSDVDIYVIFDDTKFALKKFEEIRKKIDADIYSAASSVDPRLHPQPILALTEFIKGIRYTHPLFFNIIREGYAIYDTGFFIPMRKLLEWGEFPVTPEAAHMRIDAVPRRVQRVKNVKLYMIAEDMYYAMLDAAQAVLMYVGVGPPAPKIAAKTVREHLVKPGLLEEEYAKILEDVSIFRKKVEHKEVKEISGAEVDKWLEKTEKYVKRFEKLLNDLELNRKAYDIQKNYEVMVKASVAALKSLNKLPKEPEKLPDAFKKYLVEAGLVDPFYSNVFEKVVDMRKMLEEKKLDKITQRDIYMSKEYVRRFVTDVRRFIDKPLPDIPKETPEEKMEEAKKVVETAKEIKDIDKKKRKRKTKKKSK
;
A
#
# COMPACT_ATOMS: atom_id res chain seq x y z
N MET A 1 -64.24 -26.40 7.57
CA MET A 1 -62.80 -26.04 7.70
C MET A 1 -62.12 -26.46 9.02
N ILE A 2 -62.84 -26.65 10.14
CA ILE A 2 -62.22 -26.96 11.46
C ILE A 2 -61.72 -28.42 11.59
N LYS A 3 -62.40 -29.40 10.97
CA LYS A 3 -61.96 -30.82 10.95
C LYS A 3 -60.60 -31.02 10.26
N ASN A 4 -60.29 -30.23 9.23
CA ASN A 4 -59.03 -30.33 8.46
C ASN A 4 -57.80 -29.77 9.19
N LYS A 5 -57.96 -28.79 10.09
CA LYS A 5 -56.85 -28.26 10.91
C LYS A 5 -56.47 -29.20 12.06
N LYS A 6 -57.45 -29.84 12.72
CA LYS A 6 -57.20 -30.85 13.77
C LYS A 6 -56.50 -32.10 13.21
N SER A 7 -56.95 -32.61 12.07
CA SER A 7 -56.32 -33.75 11.36
C SER A 7 -54.85 -33.51 11.02
N LYS A 8 -54.49 -32.34 10.46
CA LYS A 8 -53.10 -31.98 10.14
C LYS A 8 -52.20 -31.87 11.38
N ASN A 9 -52.74 -31.44 12.52
CA ASN A 9 -51.98 -31.29 13.76
C ASN A 9 -51.71 -32.65 14.44
N THR A 10 -52.70 -33.55 14.41
CA THR A 10 -52.54 -34.94 14.89
C THR A 10 -51.56 -35.72 14.02
N SER A 11 -51.62 -35.56 12.69
CA SER A 11 -50.67 -36.19 11.76
C SER A 11 -49.22 -35.74 12.01
N ARG A 12 -48.98 -34.46 12.29
CA ARG A 12 -47.64 -33.95 12.65
C ARG A 12 -47.12 -34.51 13.97
N LYS A 13 -47.97 -34.58 15.00
CA LYS A 13 -47.61 -35.19 16.30
C LYS A 13 -47.28 -36.68 16.16
N LEU A 14 -48.07 -37.42 15.39
CA LEU A 14 -47.83 -38.84 15.10
C LEU A 14 -46.53 -39.07 14.32
N LYS A 15 -46.21 -38.20 13.35
CA LYS A 15 -44.91 -38.24 12.65
C LYS A 15 -43.75 -38.02 13.62
N LYS A 16 -43.82 -36.98 14.46
CA LYS A 16 -42.78 -36.68 15.46
C LYS A 16 -42.57 -37.83 16.44
N PHE A 17 -43.64 -38.39 16.99
CA PHE A 17 -43.57 -39.53 17.91
C PHE A 17 -42.99 -40.80 17.23
N SER A 18 -43.38 -41.06 15.97
CA SER A 18 -42.82 -42.17 15.18
C SER A 18 -41.32 -42.00 14.96
N LEU A 19 -40.85 -40.78 14.65
CA LEU A 19 -39.43 -40.47 14.51
C LEU A 19 -38.66 -40.68 15.81
N GLU A 20 -39.17 -40.18 16.94
CA GLU A 20 -38.53 -40.36 18.26
C GLU A 20 -38.41 -41.84 18.62
N THR A 21 -39.46 -42.63 18.39
CA THR A 21 -39.45 -44.09 18.62
C THR A 21 -38.40 -44.78 17.75
N ARG A 22 -38.29 -44.41 16.46
CA ARG A 22 -37.33 -44.99 15.51
C ARG A 22 -35.88 -44.65 15.86
N LEU A 23 -35.62 -43.42 16.31
CA LEU A 23 -34.30 -43.02 16.79
C LEU A 23 -33.93 -43.77 18.09
N GLN A 24 -34.88 -43.97 19.01
CA GLN A 24 -34.66 -44.81 20.19
C GLN A 24 -34.35 -46.27 19.82
N SER A 25 -35.04 -46.84 18.83
CA SER A 25 -34.72 -48.17 18.30
C SER A 25 -33.31 -48.20 17.71
N ALA A 26 -32.91 -47.17 16.96
CA ALA A 26 -31.56 -47.07 16.41
C ALA A 26 -30.47 -46.96 17.49
N GLU A 27 -30.73 -46.22 18.57
CA GLU A 27 -29.84 -46.14 19.75
C GLU A 27 -29.66 -47.50 20.44
N LYS A 28 -30.76 -48.23 20.67
CA LYS A 28 -30.70 -49.59 21.24
C LYS A 28 -29.95 -50.57 20.33
N PHE A 29 -30.17 -50.45 19.02
CA PHE A 29 -29.43 -51.24 18.04
C PHE A 29 -27.93 -50.93 18.07
N LYS A 30 -27.57 -49.65 18.13
CA LYS A 30 -26.19 -49.19 18.28
C LYS A 30 -25.54 -49.82 19.53
N ASP A 31 -26.22 -49.81 20.68
CA ASP A 31 -25.68 -50.43 21.90
C ASP A 31 -25.42 -51.94 21.72
N LYS A 32 -26.37 -52.70 21.15
CA LYS A 32 -26.17 -54.14 20.86
C LYS A 32 -25.01 -54.41 19.90
N VAL A 33 -24.90 -53.64 18.82
CA VAL A 33 -23.80 -53.81 17.84
C VAL A 33 -22.46 -53.50 18.49
N LEU A 34 -22.40 -52.51 19.38
CA LEU A 34 -21.19 -52.19 20.12
C LEU A 34 -20.84 -53.28 21.15
N GLU A 35 -21.79 -53.86 21.87
CA GLU A 35 -21.51 -55.00 22.76
C GLU A 35 -20.81 -56.16 22.04
N MET A 36 -21.23 -56.43 20.80
CA MET A 36 -20.66 -57.50 19.97
C MET A 36 -19.31 -57.12 19.33
N PHE A 37 -19.18 -55.88 18.85
CA PHE A 37 -18.12 -55.50 17.91
C PHE A 37 -17.43 -54.16 18.20
N LYS A 38 -17.55 -53.56 19.40
CA LYS A 38 -17.04 -52.20 19.74
C LYS A 38 -15.64 -51.89 19.20
N GLY A 39 -14.71 -52.84 19.32
CA GLY A 39 -13.32 -52.67 18.86
C GLY A 39 -13.17 -52.51 17.35
N TYR A 40 -14.17 -52.92 16.56
CA TYR A 40 -14.14 -52.91 15.10
C TYR A 40 -15.08 -51.86 14.49
N ILE A 41 -16.07 -51.37 15.21
CA ILE A 41 -16.99 -50.36 14.67
C ILE A 41 -16.33 -48.97 14.66
N LYS A 42 -16.29 -48.32 13.50
CA LYS A 42 -15.83 -46.92 13.37
C LYS A 42 -16.96 -45.91 13.42
N ALA A 43 -18.08 -46.24 12.80
CA ALA A 43 -19.28 -45.41 12.83
C ALA A 43 -20.53 -46.25 12.57
N ILE A 44 -21.65 -45.82 13.16
CA ILE A 44 -22.99 -46.31 12.85
C ILE A 44 -23.79 -45.09 12.40
N VAL A 45 -24.30 -45.15 11.18
CA VAL A 45 -24.87 -44.00 10.47
C VAL A 45 -26.28 -44.34 10.04
N VAL A 46 -27.25 -43.61 10.57
CA VAL A 46 -28.63 -43.64 10.07
C VAL A 46 -28.69 -42.82 8.80
N TRP A 47 -29.34 -43.34 7.78
CA TRP A 47 -29.46 -42.70 6.48
C TRP A 47 -30.88 -42.87 5.91
N GLY A 48 -31.12 -42.37 4.70
CA GLY A 48 -32.34 -42.59 3.95
C GLY A 48 -33.44 -41.60 4.29
N SER A 49 -34.69 -42.05 4.13
CA SER A 49 -35.85 -41.15 4.16
C SER A 49 -36.09 -40.45 5.50
N ILE A 50 -35.50 -40.99 6.56
CA ILE A 50 -35.59 -40.44 7.92
C ILE A 50 -34.73 -39.19 8.06
N THR A 51 -33.50 -39.21 7.52
CA THR A 51 -32.59 -38.07 7.62
C THR A 51 -32.93 -36.97 6.60
N ARG A 52 -33.50 -37.34 5.43
CA ARG A 52 -34.01 -36.38 4.43
C ARG A 52 -35.36 -35.76 4.79
N GLY A 53 -36.10 -36.35 5.73
CA GLY A 53 -37.40 -35.84 6.20
C GLY A 53 -38.60 -36.19 5.32
N ASP A 54 -38.43 -37.06 4.32
CA ASP A 54 -39.46 -37.59 3.42
C ASP A 54 -40.07 -38.93 3.91
N TYR A 55 -39.75 -39.39 5.12
CA TYR A 55 -40.28 -40.64 5.67
C TYR A 55 -41.80 -40.66 5.86
N THR A 56 -42.36 -41.85 5.70
CA THR A 56 -43.76 -42.20 5.93
C THR A 56 -43.89 -43.13 7.14
N GLY A 57 -45.12 -43.39 7.60
CA GLY A 57 -45.35 -44.32 8.71
C GLY A 57 -44.82 -45.74 8.47
N LYS A 58 -44.69 -46.13 7.19
CA LYS A 58 -44.20 -47.44 6.74
C LYS A 58 -42.72 -47.45 6.33
N SER A 59 -42.04 -46.31 6.33
CA SER A 59 -40.63 -46.26 5.91
C SER A 59 -39.77 -47.14 6.81
N ASP A 60 -38.67 -47.65 6.29
CA ASP A 60 -37.65 -48.33 7.09
C ASP A 60 -36.63 -47.33 7.62
N VAL A 61 -35.79 -47.79 8.55
CA VAL A 61 -34.64 -47.05 9.08
C VAL A 61 -33.39 -47.66 8.47
N ASP A 62 -32.87 -47.05 7.40
CA ASP A 62 -31.64 -47.50 6.77
C ASP A 62 -30.44 -47.19 7.67
N ILE A 63 -29.62 -48.20 7.96
CA ILE A 63 -28.44 -48.04 8.82
C ILE A 63 -27.20 -48.60 8.10
N TYR A 64 -26.16 -47.79 8.01
CA TYR A 64 -24.83 -48.25 7.64
C TYR A 64 -23.97 -48.45 8.88
N VAL A 65 -23.30 -49.59 8.94
CA VAL A 65 -22.28 -49.89 9.94
C VAL A 65 -20.93 -49.89 9.23
N ILE A 66 -20.05 -48.94 9.59
CA ILE A 66 -18.69 -48.85 9.06
C ILE A 66 -17.77 -49.66 9.97
N PHE A 67 -17.20 -50.73 9.41
CA PHE A 67 -16.45 -51.75 10.12
C PHE A 67 -14.96 -51.72 9.73
N ASP A 68 -14.08 -51.76 10.73
CA ASP A 68 -12.63 -51.70 10.57
C ASP A 68 -12.06 -53.07 10.16
N ASP A 69 -12.08 -53.31 8.84
CA ASP A 69 -11.55 -54.50 8.20
C ASP A 69 -10.01 -54.57 8.25
N THR A 70 -9.33 -53.46 8.53
CA THR A 70 -7.85 -53.40 8.59
C THR A 70 -7.25 -54.21 9.73
N LYS A 71 -8.08 -54.61 10.69
CA LYS A 71 -7.71 -55.48 11.82
C LYS A 71 -7.63 -56.96 11.45
N PHE A 72 -8.01 -57.32 10.24
CA PHE A 72 -7.99 -58.70 9.73
C PHE A 72 -7.08 -58.80 8.51
N ALA A 73 -6.57 -60.01 8.25
CA ALA A 73 -6.06 -60.33 6.92
C ALA A 73 -7.23 -60.32 5.92
N LEU A 74 -7.03 -59.76 4.71
CA LEU A 74 -8.09 -59.53 3.72
C LEU A 74 -8.94 -60.79 3.44
N LYS A 75 -8.30 -61.92 3.12
CA LYS A 75 -9.01 -63.20 2.88
C LYS A 75 -9.90 -63.61 4.05
N LYS A 76 -9.38 -63.47 5.27
CA LYS A 76 -10.13 -63.77 6.50
C LYS A 76 -11.33 -62.84 6.66
N PHE A 77 -11.20 -61.56 6.34
CA PHE A 77 -12.32 -60.62 6.39
C PHE A 77 -13.42 -60.99 5.39
N GLU A 78 -13.05 -61.33 4.16
CA GLU A 78 -14.00 -61.75 3.11
C GLU A 78 -14.79 -63.01 3.51
N GLU A 79 -14.13 -63.97 4.17
CA GLU A 79 -14.77 -65.19 4.68
C GLU A 79 -15.77 -64.91 5.82
N ILE A 80 -15.43 -64.01 6.74
CA ILE A 80 -16.26 -63.74 7.93
C ILE A 80 -17.32 -62.65 7.71
N ARG A 81 -17.20 -61.81 6.66
CA ARG A 81 -18.09 -60.67 6.40
C ARG A 81 -19.57 -61.05 6.42
N LYS A 82 -19.94 -62.14 5.72
CA LYS A 82 -21.33 -62.63 5.68
C LYS A 82 -21.88 -63.02 7.05
N LYS A 83 -21.03 -63.55 7.94
CA LYS A 83 -21.43 -63.90 9.29
C LYS A 83 -21.67 -62.64 10.12
N ILE A 84 -20.79 -61.65 10.01
CA ILE A 84 -20.95 -60.35 10.68
C ILE A 84 -22.25 -59.67 10.21
N ASP A 85 -22.53 -59.68 8.90
CA ASP A 85 -23.77 -59.15 8.33
C ASP A 85 -25.01 -59.84 8.94
N ALA A 86 -25.00 -61.17 9.05
CA ALA A 86 -26.10 -61.94 9.63
C ALA A 86 -26.30 -61.62 11.13
N ASP A 87 -25.20 -61.51 11.88
CA ASP A 87 -25.22 -61.16 13.30
C ASP A 87 -25.81 -59.76 13.54
N ILE A 88 -25.40 -58.77 12.72
CA ILE A 88 -25.93 -57.39 12.78
C ILE A 88 -27.41 -57.35 12.37
N TYR A 89 -27.80 -58.09 11.34
CA TYR A 89 -29.20 -58.17 10.92
C TYR A 89 -30.11 -58.79 11.99
N SER A 90 -29.62 -59.84 12.65
CA SER A 90 -30.31 -60.46 13.79
C SER A 90 -30.46 -59.48 14.96
N ALA A 91 -29.39 -58.72 15.27
CA ALA A 91 -29.44 -57.68 16.29
C ALA A 91 -30.48 -56.61 15.97
N ALA A 92 -30.57 -56.13 14.72
CA ALA A 92 -31.58 -55.16 14.29
C ALA A 92 -33.00 -55.72 14.44
N SER A 93 -33.26 -56.92 13.90
CA SER A 93 -34.57 -57.57 13.92
C SER A 93 -35.08 -57.84 15.35
N SER A 94 -34.16 -58.13 16.29
CA SER A 94 -34.49 -58.30 17.71
C SER A 94 -34.86 -57.01 18.45
N VAL A 95 -34.50 -55.85 17.89
CA VAL A 95 -34.78 -54.52 18.47
C VAL A 95 -36.05 -53.94 17.89
N ASP A 96 -36.14 -53.86 16.56
CA ASP A 96 -37.30 -53.33 15.85
C ASP A 96 -37.23 -53.80 14.38
N PRO A 97 -38.27 -54.47 13.85
CA PRO A 97 -38.27 -55.01 12.48
C PRO A 97 -38.19 -53.95 11.38
N ARG A 98 -38.37 -52.66 11.72
CA ARG A 98 -38.21 -51.53 10.79
C ARG A 98 -36.77 -51.08 10.63
N LEU A 99 -35.85 -51.57 11.46
CA LEU A 99 -34.42 -51.32 11.31
C LEU A 99 -33.88 -52.16 10.16
N HIS A 100 -33.33 -51.49 9.16
CA HIS A 100 -32.80 -52.12 7.96
C HIS A 100 -31.30 -51.83 7.85
N PRO A 101 -30.45 -52.59 8.57
CA PRO A 101 -29.02 -52.47 8.39
C PRO A 101 -28.63 -52.95 6.99
N GLN A 102 -27.90 -52.11 6.27
CA GLN A 102 -27.27 -52.47 5.02
C GLN A 102 -26.07 -53.39 5.31
N PRO A 103 -25.61 -54.20 4.33
CA PRO A 103 -24.37 -54.95 4.47
C PRO A 103 -23.23 -54.04 4.96
N ILE A 104 -22.41 -54.54 5.88
CA ILE A 104 -21.38 -53.72 6.52
C ILE A 104 -20.50 -53.07 5.46
N LEU A 105 -20.20 -51.79 5.65
CA LEU A 105 -19.23 -51.09 4.83
C LEU A 105 -17.86 -51.28 5.46
N ALA A 106 -16.95 -51.95 4.74
CA ALA A 106 -15.56 -52.02 5.16
C ALA A 106 -14.95 -50.60 5.16
N LEU A 107 -14.12 -50.30 6.16
CA LEU A 107 -13.44 -49.01 6.27
C LEU A 107 -12.59 -48.73 5.03
N THR A 108 -11.88 -49.74 4.54
CA THR A 108 -11.07 -49.62 3.32
C THR A 108 -11.92 -49.36 2.08
N GLU A 109 -13.08 -50.00 1.97
CA GLU A 109 -14.06 -49.79 0.89
C GLU A 109 -14.62 -48.37 0.92
N PHE A 110 -15.00 -47.88 2.10
CA PHE A 110 -15.50 -46.52 2.29
C PHE A 110 -14.44 -45.48 1.88
N ILE A 111 -13.21 -45.60 2.39
CA ILE A 111 -12.11 -44.69 2.03
C ILE A 111 -11.82 -44.74 0.54
N LYS A 112 -11.80 -45.94 -0.06
CA LYS A 112 -11.63 -46.11 -1.50
C LYS A 112 -12.75 -45.40 -2.27
N GLY A 113 -13.99 -45.56 -1.84
CA GLY A 113 -15.16 -44.89 -2.40
C GLY A 113 -15.04 -43.37 -2.40
N ILE A 114 -14.58 -42.79 -1.29
CA ILE A 114 -14.33 -41.34 -1.19
C ILE A 114 -13.17 -40.91 -2.10
N ARG A 115 -12.06 -41.64 -2.11
CA ARG A 115 -10.89 -41.34 -2.98
C ARG A 115 -11.23 -41.35 -4.47
N TYR A 116 -12.16 -42.20 -4.90
CA TYR A 116 -12.60 -42.30 -6.29
C TYR A 116 -13.87 -41.50 -6.60
N THR A 117 -14.30 -40.62 -5.69
CA THR A 117 -15.46 -39.74 -5.93
C THR A 117 -16.78 -40.49 -6.15
N HIS A 118 -16.92 -41.69 -5.58
CA HIS A 118 -18.07 -42.53 -5.87
C HIS A 118 -19.36 -41.97 -5.20
N PRO A 119 -20.43 -41.67 -5.97
CA PRO A 119 -21.58 -40.88 -5.49
C PRO A 119 -22.25 -41.41 -4.22
N LEU A 120 -22.37 -42.74 -4.09
CA LEU A 120 -22.98 -43.38 -2.92
C LEU A 120 -22.32 -42.92 -1.60
N PHE A 121 -20.99 -42.97 -1.50
CA PHE A 121 -20.29 -42.66 -0.26
C PHE A 121 -20.38 -41.18 0.09
N PHE A 122 -20.37 -40.29 -0.91
CA PHE A 122 -20.62 -38.87 -0.71
C PHE A 122 -22.05 -38.59 -0.24
N ASN A 123 -23.04 -39.32 -0.75
CA ASN A 123 -24.43 -39.20 -0.29
C ASN A 123 -24.58 -39.70 1.15
N ILE A 124 -23.91 -40.80 1.51
CA ILE A 124 -23.89 -41.29 2.89
C ILE A 124 -23.27 -40.22 3.82
N ILE A 125 -22.15 -39.61 3.46
CA ILE A 125 -21.53 -38.53 4.27
C ILE A 125 -22.46 -37.31 4.37
N ARG A 126 -23.07 -36.90 3.26
CA ARG A 126 -23.88 -35.68 3.16
C ARG A 126 -25.18 -35.78 3.94
N GLU A 127 -25.87 -36.91 3.82
CA GLU A 127 -27.22 -37.10 4.38
C GLU A 127 -27.23 -37.97 5.65
N GLY A 128 -26.10 -38.60 5.97
CA GLY A 128 -25.98 -39.51 7.10
C GLY A 128 -25.96 -38.80 8.45
N TYR A 129 -26.68 -39.39 9.40
CA TYR A 129 -26.67 -39.01 10.80
C TYR A 129 -25.95 -40.08 11.62
N ALA A 130 -24.73 -39.79 12.07
CA ALA A 130 -23.95 -40.70 12.90
C ALA A 130 -24.54 -40.75 14.32
N ILE A 131 -25.02 -41.92 14.73
CA ILE A 131 -25.44 -42.23 16.11
C ILE A 131 -24.28 -42.82 16.94
N TYR A 132 -23.21 -43.24 16.26
CA TYR A 132 -21.92 -43.56 16.85
C TYR A 132 -20.82 -43.17 15.87
N ASP A 133 -19.77 -42.54 16.36
CA ASP A 133 -18.57 -42.21 15.58
C ASP A 133 -17.35 -42.21 16.50
N THR A 134 -16.26 -42.79 16.02
CA THR A 134 -14.96 -42.81 16.71
C THR A 134 -14.09 -41.60 16.35
N GLY A 135 -14.67 -40.59 15.69
CA GLY A 135 -13.95 -39.44 15.13
C GLY A 135 -13.49 -39.66 13.69
N PHE A 136 -14.15 -40.57 12.96
CA PHE A 136 -13.86 -40.88 11.57
C PHE A 136 -14.86 -40.22 10.63
N PHE A 137 -16.15 -40.41 10.90
CA PHE A 137 -17.22 -40.05 9.97
C PHE A 137 -17.57 -38.55 10.01
N ILE A 138 -17.68 -37.98 11.21
CA ILE A 138 -18.04 -36.55 11.38
C ILE A 138 -16.95 -35.63 10.79
N PRO A 139 -15.64 -35.86 10.98
CA PRO A 139 -14.61 -35.07 10.31
C PRO A 139 -14.69 -35.17 8.79
N MET A 140 -14.97 -36.35 8.23
CA MET A 140 -15.17 -36.51 6.78
C MET A 140 -16.36 -35.70 6.29
N ARG A 141 -17.45 -35.62 7.05
CA ARG A 141 -18.57 -34.72 6.73
C ARG A 141 -18.17 -33.24 6.75
N LYS A 142 -17.37 -32.81 7.72
CA LYS A 142 -16.87 -31.43 7.77
C LYS A 142 -15.95 -31.09 6.60
N LEU A 143 -15.07 -32.00 6.20
CA LEU A 143 -14.25 -31.83 5.00
C LEU A 143 -15.12 -31.70 3.73
N LEU A 144 -16.21 -32.46 3.63
CA LEU A 144 -17.16 -32.30 2.52
C LEU A 144 -17.86 -30.94 2.54
N GLU A 145 -18.38 -30.51 3.70
CA GLU A 145 -19.02 -29.19 3.87
C GLU A 145 -18.08 -28.03 3.51
N TRP A 146 -16.78 -28.17 3.82
CA TRP A 146 -15.75 -27.19 3.48
C TRP A 146 -15.26 -27.28 2.02
N GLY A 147 -15.75 -28.25 1.25
CA GLY A 147 -15.37 -28.42 -0.15
C GLY A 147 -13.96 -28.95 -0.35
N GLU A 148 -13.41 -29.68 0.63
CA GLU A 148 -12.05 -30.24 0.58
C GLU A 148 -11.94 -31.45 -0.36
N PHE A 149 -13.07 -32.10 -0.67
CA PHE A 149 -13.09 -33.18 -1.66
C PHE A 149 -13.24 -32.63 -3.08
N PRO A 150 -12.27 -32.89 -3.99
CA PRO A 150 -12.35 -32.45 -5.37
C PRO A 150 -13.59 -33.01 -6.08
N VAL A 151 -14.10 -32.27 -7.07
CA VAL A 151 -15.22 -32.72 -7.93
C VAL A 151 -16.52 -32.96 -7.15
N THR A 152 -16.77 -32.15 -6.10
CA THR A 152 -18.03 -32.11 -5.35
C THR A 152 -18.78 -30.78 -5.57
N PRO A 153 -20.12 -30.76 -5.45
CA PRO A 153 -20.89 -29.50 -5.49
C PRO A 153 -20.43 -28.50 -4.43
N GLU A 154 -20.06 -28.98 -3.24
CA GLU A 154 -19.56 -28.16 -2.14
C GLU A 154 -18.25 -27.45 -2.52
N ALA A 155 -17.29 -28.19 -3.10
CA ALA A 155 -16.05 -27.62 -3.62
C ALA A 155 -16.29 -26.59 -4.74
N ALA A 156 -17.26 -26.85 -5.63
CA ALA A 156 -17.64 -25.91 -6.68
C ALA A 156 -18.25 -24.62 -6.10
N HIS A 157 -19.13 -24.74 -5.10
CA HIS A 157 -19.75 -23.61 -4.40
C HIS A 157 -18.70 -22.76 -3.67
N MET A 158 -17.79 -23.39 -2.91
CA MET A 158 -16.70 -22.67 -2.24
C MET A 158 -15.84 -21.87 -3.23
N ARG A 159 -15.58 -22.42 -4.42
CA ARG A 159 -14.83 -21.73 -5.47
C ARG A 159 -15.60 -20.56 -6.07
N ILE A 160 -16.88 -20.72 -6.42
CA ILE A 160 -17.68 -19.66 -7.05
C ILE A 160 -17.99 -18.53 -6.06
N ASP A 161 -18.23 -18.83 -4.79
CA ASP A 161 -18.50 -17.84 -3.74
C ASP A 161 -17.33 -16.86 -3.51
N ALA A 162 -16.11 -17.28 -3.84
CA ALA A 162 -14.92 -16.43 -3.77
C ALA A 162 -14.78 -15.47 -4.95
N VAL A 163 -15.43 -15.74 -6.09
CA VAL A 163 -15.25 -14.97 -7.34
C VAL A 163 -15.69 -13.51 -7.21
N PRO A 164 -16.90 -13.18 -6.69
CA PRO A 164 -17.33 -11.78 -6.56
C PRO A 164 -16.40 -10.95 -5.68
N ARG A 165 -15.82 -11.55 -4.62
CA ARG A 165 -14.86 -10.87 -3.74
C ARG A 165 -13.59 -10.46 -4.50
N ARG A 166 -13.10 -11.29 -5.42
CA ARG A 166 -11.94 -10.97 -6.26
C ARG A 166 -12.24 -9.81 -7.22
N VAL A 167 -13.42 -9.80 -7.83
CA VAL A 167 -13.86 -8.69 -8.69
C VAL A 167 -14.00 -7.39 -7.89
N GLN A 168 -14.60 -7.45 -6.71
CA GLN A 168 -14.74 -6.29 -5.83
C GLN A 168 -13.38 -5.75 -5.37
N ARG A 169 -12.41 -6.63 -5.10
CA ARG A 169 -11.03 -6.23 -4.79
C ARG A 169 -10.43 -5.38 -5.91
N VAL A 170 -10.58 -5.77 -7.18
CA VAL A 170 -10.07 -4.99 -8.32
C VAL A 170 -10.74 -3.61 -8.39
N LYS A 171 -12.06 -3.54 -8.15
CA LYS A 171 -12.78 -2.26 -8.09
C LYS A 171 -12.24 -1.34 -7.00
N ASN A 172 -11.99 -1.87 -5.80
CA ASN A 172 -11.44 -1.12 -4.67
C ASN A 172 -10.00 -0.67 -4.92
N VAL A 173 -9.15 -1.55 -5.49
CA VAL A 173 -7.75 -1.22 -5.81
C VAL A 173 -7.67 -0.03 -6.76
N LYS A 174 -8.51 0.04 -7.79
CA LYS A 174 -8.53 1.20 -8.70
C LYS A 174 -8.83 2.52 -8.00
N LEU A 175 -9.71 2.51 -7.00
CA LEU A 175 -9.99 3.71 -6.20
C LEU A 175 -8.78 4.11 -5.36
N TYR A 176 -8.14 3.12 -4.70
CA TYR A 176 -7.01 3.38 -3.82
C TYR A 176 -5.72 3.78 -4.54
N MET A 177 -5.50 3.32 -5.77
CA MET A 177 -4.42 3.82 -6.62
C MET A 177 -4.45 5.36 -6.73
N ILE A 178 -5.64 5.95 -6.83
CA ILE A 178 -5.79 7.40 -6.91
C ILE A 178 -5.82 8.03 -5.52
N ALA A 179 -6.67 7.51 -4.64
CA ALA A 179 -6.97 8.11 -3.34
C ALA A 179 -5.79 8.02 -2.35
N GLU A 180 -4.90 7.05 -2.50
CA GLU A 180 -3.74 6.87 -1.63
C GLU A 180 -2.45 7.12 -2.43
N ASP A 181 -2.10 6.28 -3.41
CA ASP A 181 -0.77 6.32 -4.04
C ASP A 181 -0.53 7.63 -4.82
N MET A 182 -1.43 7.99 -5.75
CA MET A 182 -1.30 9.22 -6.54
C MET A 182 -1.49 10.48 -5.69
N TYR A 183 -2.40 10.44 -4.71
CA TYR A 183 -2.60 11.54 -3.77
C TYR A 183 -1.31 11.86 -3.00
N TYR A 184 -0.70 10.85 -2.37
CA TYR A 184 0.52 11.05 -1.57
C TYR A 184 1.72 11.41 -2.44
N ALA A 185 1.83 10.86 -3.66
CA ALA A 185 2.86 11.29 -4.60
C ALA A 185 2.79 12.81 -4.91
N MET A 186 1.58 13.34 -5.15
CA MET A 186 1.41 14.79 -5.35
C MET A 186 1.63 15.59 -4.07
N LEU A 187 1.15 15.10 -2.92
CA LEU A 187 1.31 15.78 -1.64
C LEU A 187 2.79 15.91 -1.25
N ASP A 188 3.55 14.83 -1.37
CA ASP A 188 4.97 14.79 -0.99
C ASP A 188 5.81 15.68 -1.90
N ALA A 189 5.53 15.66 -3.21
CA ALA A 189 6.17 16.59 -4.15
C ALA A 189 5.90 18.06 -3.77
N ALA A 190 4.68 18.37 -3.36
CA ALA A 190 4.32 19.71 -2.90
C ALA A 190 5.02 20.09 -1.59
N GLN A 191 5.02 19.19 -0.62
CA GLN A 191 5.67 19.39 0.67
C GLN A 191 7.18 19.59 0.52
N ALA A 192 7.84 18.83 -0.35
CA ALA A 192 9.28 18.97 -0.59
C ALA A 192 9.65 20.39 -1.08
N VAL A 193 8.91 20.92 -2.06
CA VAL A 193 9.15 22.28 -2.56
C VAL A 193 8.81 23.34 -1.51
N LEU A 194 7.71 23.17 -0.77
CA LEU A 194 7.34 24.08 0.31
C LEU A 194 8.42 24.14 1.41
N MET A 195 8.93 22.97 1.83
CA MET A 195 10.02 22.86 2.79
C MET A 195 11.28 23.54 2.28
N TYR A 196 11.59 23.39 0.99
CA TYR A 196 12.74 24.04 0.38
C TYR A 196 12.66 25.58 0.46
N VAL A 197 11.47 26.16 0.24
CA VAL A 197 11.25 27.61 0.37
C VAL A 197 11.04 28.08 1.82
N GLY A 198 11.26 27.21 2.80
CA GLY A 198 11.19 27.54 4.23
C GLY A 198 9.79 27.46 4.84
N VAL A 199 8.81 26.90 4.13
CA VAL A 199 7.45 26.68 4.62
C VAL A 199 7.35 25.25 5.14
N GLY A 200 6.91 25.09 6.40
CA GLY A 200 6.70 23.76 6.97
C GLY A 200 5.72 22.91 6.14
N PRO A 201 5.84 21.57 6.15
CA PRO A 201 4.97 20.71 5.35
C PRO A 201 3.50 20.86 5.79
N PRO A 202 2.59 21.29 4.90
CA PRO A 202 1.19 21.47 5.27
C PRO A 202 0.49 20.13 5.53
N ALA A 203 -0.49 20.16 6.43
CA ALA A 203 -1.41 19.04 6.60
C ALA A 203 -2.24 18.81 5.31
N PRO A 204 -2.66 17.55 5.02
CA PRO A 204 -3.47 17.16 3.87
C PRO A 204 -4.61 18.13 3.50
N LYS A 205 -5.35 18.61 4.51
CA LYS A 205 -6.54 19.46 4.35
C LYS A 205 -6.23 20.86 3.81
N ILE A 206 -5.04 21.40 4.08
CA ILE A 206 -4.66 22.76 3.71
C ILE A 206 -3.59 22.80 2.62
N ALA A 207 -3.06 21.65 2.20
CA ALA A 207 -1.93 21.56 1.27
C ALA A 207 -2.14 22.37 -0.03
N ALA A 208 -3.27 22.20 -0.71
CA ALA A 208 -3.57 22.96 -1.93
C ALA A 208 -3.62 24.48 -1.68
N LYS A 209 -4.20 24.92 -0.56
CA LYS A 209 -4.22 26.34 -0.17
C LYS A 209 -2.81 26.87 0.09
N THR A 210 -1.98 26.11 0.81
CA THR A 210 -0.59 26.48 1.10
C THR A 210 0.25 26.56 -0.18
N VAL A 211 0.06 25.63 -1.13
CA VAL A 211 0.69 25.69 -2.46
C VAL A 211 0.29 26.98 -3.19
N ARG A 212 -1.00 27.34 -3.19
CA ARG A 212 -1.46 28.60 -3.80
C ARG A 212 -0.78 29.81 -3.17
N GLU A 213 -0.74 29.83 -1.86
CA GLU A 213 -0.24 30.97 -1.09
C GLU A 213 1.26 31.20 -1.27
N HIS A 214 2.06 30.13 -1.25
CA HIS A 214 3.52 30.24 -1.20
C HIS A 214 4.21 29.94 -2.54
N LEU A 215 3.55 29.28 -3.49
CA LEU A 215 4.13 28.94 -4.79
C LEU A 215 3.40 29.64 -5.95
N VAL A 216 2.07 29.69 -5.94
CA VAL A 216 1.32 30.31 -7.04
C VAL A 216 1.30 31.84 -6.95
N LYS A 217 0.88 32.41 -5.82
CA LYS A 217 0.82 33.88 -5.65
C LYS A 217 2.18 34.56 -5.93
N PRO A 218 3.34 34.00 -5.53
CA PRO A 218 4.65 34.57 -5.87
C PRO A 218 5.06 34.35 -7.34
N GLY A 219 4.31 33.58 -8.11
CA GLY A 219 4.57 33.30 -9.52
C GLY A 219 5.63 32.21 -9.77
N LEU A 220 5.88 31.34 -8.79
CA LEU A 220 6.80 30.19 -8.92
C LEU A 220 6.15 28.99 -9.62
N LEU A 221 4.82 28.86 -9.44
CA LEU A 221 4.03 27.75 -9.92
C LEU A 221 2.72 28.23 -10.57
N GLU A 222 2.25 27.51 -11.57
CA GLU A 222 1.00 27.76 -12.26
C GLU A 222 -0.21 27.28 -11.42
N GLU A 223 -1.33 28.01 -11.44
CA GLU A 223 -2.55 27.68 -10.68
C GLU A 223 -3.11 26.30 -11.03
N GLU A 224 -2.87 25.81 -12.26
CA GLU A 224 -3.32 24.47 -12.68
C GLU A 224 -2.82 23.36 -11.74
N TYR A 225 -1.61 23.49 -11.19
CA TYR A 225 -1.04 22.48 -10.31
C TYR A 225 -1.71 22.53 -8.93
N ALA A 226 -1.93 23.72 -8.37
CA ALA A 226 -2.68 23.83 -7.11
C ALA A 226 -4.08 23.20 -7.22
N LYS A 227 -4.74 23.39 -8.37
CA LYS A 227 -6.04 22.78 -8.66
C LYS A 227 -5.95 21.25 -8.77
N ILE A 228 -4.93 20.69 -9.43
CA ILE A 228 -4.74 19.24 -9.51
C ILE A 228 -4.65 18.61 -8.11
N LEU A 229 -3.88 19.23 -7.20
CA LEU A 229 -3.74 18.75 -5.81
C LEU A 229 -5.06 18.84 -5.03
N GLU A 230 -5.84 19.90 -5.25
CA GLU A 230 -7.17 20.06 -4.65
C GLU A 230 -8.16 19.01 -5.17
N ASP A 231 -8.20 18.79 -6.49
CA ASP A 231 -9.09 17.82 -7.12
C ASP A 231 -8.83 16.39 -6.60
N VAL A 232 -7.55 15.98 -6.46
CA VAL A 232 -7.22 14.64 -5.93
C VAL A 232 -7.56 14.54 -4.43
N SER A 233 -7.42 15.62 -3.66
CA SER A 233 -7.80 15.64 -2.24
C SER A 233 -9.32 15.50 -2.07
N ILE A 234 -10.10 16.14 -2.94
CA ILE A 234 -11.55 15.98 -2.98
C ILE A 234 -11.91 14.55 -3.36
N PHE A 235 -11.28 13.99 -4.39
CA PHE A 235 -11.51 12.60 -4.81
C PHE A 235 -11.25 11.63 -3.66
N ARG A 236 -10.11 11.77 -2.96
CA ARG A 236 -9.76 10.94 -1.80
C ARG A 236 -10.84 10.97 -0.73
N LYS A 237 -11.34 12.15 -0.34
CA LYS A 237 -12.42 12.28 0.66
C LYS A 237 -13.71 11.61 0.21
N LYS A 238 -14.07 11.72 -1.07
CA LYS A 238 -15.25 11.04 -1.62
C LYS A 238 -15.13 9.52 -1.57
N VAL A 239 -13.92 8.98 -1.74
CA VAL A 239 -13.64 7.55 -1.57
C VAL A 239 -13.74 7.14 -0.10
N GLU A 240 -13.17 7.92 0.83
CA GLU A 240 -13.27 7.68 2.28
C GLU A 240 -14.73 7.66 2.77
N HIS A 241 -15.56 8.59 2.27
CA HIS A 241 -16.99 8.67 2.58
C HIS A 241 -17.86 7.67 1.80
N LYS A 242 -17.27 6.81 0.97
CA LYS A 242 -17.96 5.82 0.12
C LYS A 242 -18.97 6.43 -0.87
N GLU A 243 -18.78 7.71 -1.22
CA GLU A 243 -19.56 8.41 -2.25
C GLU A 243 -19.17 7.91 -3.65
N VAL A 244 -17.88 7.62 -3.86
CA VAL A 244 -17.36 6.99 -5.08
C VAL A 244 -17.07 5.53 -4.79
N LYS A 245 -17.80 4.63 -5.46
CA LYS A 245 -17.70 3.17 -5.26
C LYS A 245 -17.00 2.45 -6.41
N GLU A 246 -16.96 3.07 -7.58
CA GLU A 246 -16.35 2.51 -8.78
C GLU A 246 -15.73 3.63 -9.62
N ILE A 247 -14.70 3.27 -10.37
CA ILE A 247 -14.03 4.15 -11.34
C ILE A 247 -13.59 3.31 -12.55
N SER A 248 -13.65 3.89 -13.74
CA SER A 248 -13.18 3.22 -14.96
C SER A 248 -11.65 3.17 -15.01
N GLY A 249 -11.09 2.20 -15.75
CA GLY A 249 -9.62 2.15 -15.96
C GLY A 249 -9.10 3.41 -16.67
N ALA A 250 -9.83 3.87 -17.68
CA ALA A 250 -9.49 5.10 -18.41
C ALA A 250 -9.46 6.36 -17.51
N GLU A 251 -10.29 6.42 -16.46
CA GLU A 251 -10.21 7.51 -15.48
C GLU A 251 -8.98 7.39 -14.58
N VAL A 252 -8.59 6.16 -14.21
CA VAL A 252 -7.33 5.92 -13.47
C VAL A 252 -6.13 6.37 -14.30
N ASP A 253 -6.10 6.03 -15.60
CA ASP A 253 -5.02 6.44 -16.51
C ASP A 253 -4.93 7.97 -16.62
N LYS A 254 -6.07 8.66 -16.73
CA LYS A 254 -6.12 10.14 -16.71
C LYS A 254 -5.59 10.74 -15.41
N TRP A 255 -5.84 10.10 -14.27
CA TRP A 255 -5.27 10.54 -12.99
C TRP A 255 -3.76 10.28 -12.93
N LEU A 256 -3.29 9.15 -13.46
CA LEU A 256 -1.88 8.84 -13.56
C LEU A 256 -1.13 9.89 -14.39
N GLU A 257 -1.63 10.23 -15.58
CA GLU A 257 -1.05 11.27 -16.44
C GLU A 257 -0.96 12.63 -15.73
N LYS A 258 -2.03 13.03 -15.01
CA LYS A 258 -2.02 14.26 -14.19
C LYS A 258 -0.97 14.19 -13.08
N THR A 259 -0.83 13.03 -12.44
CA THR A 259 0.16 12.79 -11.37
C THR A 259 1.58 12.92 -11.90
N GLU A 260 1.90 12.26 -13.00
CA GLU A 260 3.22 12.34 -13.62
C GLU A 260 3.55 13.76 -14.08
N LYS A 261 2.60 14.45 -14.72
CA LYS A 261 2.74 15.87 -15.08
C LYS A 261 3.01 16.73 -13.84
N TYR A 262 2.27 16.50 -12.76
CA TYR A 262 2.41 17.22 -11.51
C TYR A 262 3.79 17.02 -10.88
N VAL A 263 4.19 15.76 -10.65
CA VAL A 263 5.46 15.40 -10.02
C VAL A 263 6.63 15.98 -10.82
N LYS A 264 6.63 15.78 -12.15
CA LYS A 264 7.67 16.31 -13.03
C LYS A 264 7.81 17.83 -12.96
N ARG A 265 6.69 18.56 -12.80
CA ARG A 265 6.71 20.02 -12.66
C ARG A 265 7.32 20.44 -11.32
N PHE A 266 7.02 19.74 -10.24
CA PHE A 266 7.54 20.01 -8.90
C PHE A 266 9.03 19.66 -8.78
N GLU A 267 9.47 18.54 -9.35
CA GLU A 267 10.90 18.19 -9.45
C GLU A 267 11.67 19.29 -10.20
N LYS A 268 11.14 19.73 -11.34
CA LYS A 268 11.74 20.84 -12.09
C LYS A 268 11.76 22.14 -11.27
N LEU A 269 10.68 22.44 -10.55
CA LEU A 269 10.61 23.62 -9.69
C LEU A 269 11.67 23.58 -8.60
N LEU A 270 11.84 22.44 -7.94
CA LEU A 270 12.86 22.24 -6.92
C LEU A 270 14.26 22.45 -7.49
N ASN A 271 14.57 21.81 -8.62
CA ASN A 271 15.85 21.96 -9.31
C ASN A 271 16.14 23.41 -9.71
N ASP A 272 15.13 24.11 -10.24
CA ASP A 272 15.25 25.53 -10.61
C ASP A 272 15.54 26.38 -9.35
N LEU A 273 14.87 26.12 -8.23
CA LEU A 273 15.11 26.80 -6.96
C LEU A 273 16.50 26.52 -6.37
N GLU A 274 16.99 25.28 -6.48
CA GLU A 274 18.34 24.88 -6.07
C GLU A 274 19.44 25.58 -6.87
N LEU A 275 19.32 25.59 -8.20
CA LEU A 275 20.28 26.26 -9.07
C LEU A 275 20.33 27.76 -8.80
N ASN A 276 19.16 28.37 -8.58
CA ASN A 276 19.08 29.79 -8.29
C ASN A 276 19.66 30.13 -6.92
N ARG A 277 19.45 29.29 -5.90
CA ARG A 277 20.08 29.44 -4.58
C ARG A 277 21.61 29.40 -4.69
N LYS A 278 22.15 28.41 -5.43
CA LYS A 278 23.60 28.32 -5.69
C LYS A 278 24.13 29.60 -6.35
N ALA A 279 23.44 30.08 -7.38
CA ALA A 279 23.83 31.30 -8.09
C ALA A 279 23.83 32.53 -7.16
N TYR A 280 22.79 32.66 -6.33
CA TYR A 280 22.68 33.72 -5.33
C TYR A 280 23.83 33.67 -4.32
N ASP A 281 24.09 32.52 -3.71
CA ASP A 281 25.15 32.36 -2.71
C ASP A 281 26.54 32.68 -3.32
N ILE A 282 26.82 32.22 -4.55
CA ILE A 282 28.07 32.56 -5.26
C ILE A 282 28.19 34.07 -5.45
N GLN A 283 27.14 34.72 -5.97
CA GLN A 283 27.14 36.17 -6.19
C GLN A 283 27.31 36.92 -4.87
N LYS A 284 26.60 36.52 -3.82
CA LYS A 284 26.64 37.17 -2.52
C LYS A 284 28.02 37.04 -1.88
N ASN A 285 28.62 35.84 -1.91
CA ASN A 285 29.98 35.61 -1.41
C ASN A 285 31.00 36.51 -2.13
N TYR A 286 30.88 36.62 -3.47
CA TYR A 286 31.71 37.52 -4.27
C TYR A 286 31.54 38.98 -3.88
N GLU A 287 30.30 39.48 -3.82
CA GLU A 287 30.03 40.86 -3.45
C GLU A 287 30.55 41.20 -2.05
N VAL A 288 30.36 40.32 -1.07
CA VAL A 288 30.82 40.53 0.31
C VAL A 288 32.35 40.56 0.37
N MET A 289 33.02 39.60 -0.29
CA MET A 289 34.49 39.56 -0.35
C MET A 289 35.07 40.84 -0.97
N VAL A 290 34.52 41.26 -2.11
CA VAL A 290 34.96 42.48 -2.81
C VAL A 290 34.69 43.74 -1.98
N LYS A 291 33.48 43.90 -1.41
CA LYS A 291 33.12 45.07 -0.60
C LYS A 291 34.00 45.19 0.65
N ALA A 292 34.25 44.08 1.34
CA ALA A 292 35.12 44.06 2.51
C ALA A 292 36.58 44.39 2.15
N SER A 293 37.08 43.84 1.04
CA SER A 293 38.42 44.13 0.51
C SER A 293 38.59 45.60 0.15
N VAL A 294 37.60 46.18 -0.55
CA VAL A 294 37.58 47.61 -0.90
C VAL A 294 37.54 48.49 0.36
N ALA A 295 36.74 48.13 1.36
CA ALA A 295 36.66 48.87 2.62
C ALA A 295 38.00 48.87 3.36
N ALA A 296 38.67 47.71 3.44
CA ALA A 296 39.99 47.57 4.06
C ALA A 296 41.06 48.40 3.35
N LEU A 297 41.14 48.31 2.03
CA LEU A 297 42.13 49.08 1.26
C LEU A 297 41.85 50.59 1.32
N LYS A 298 40.58 51.00 1.44
CA LYS A 298 40.21 52.40 1.66
C LYS A 298 40.67 52.92 3.02
N SER A 299 40.52 52.15 4.11
CA SER A 299 40.98 52.60 5.43
C SER A 299 42.50 52.79 5.46
N LEU A 300 43.23 52.03 4.65
CA LEU A 300 44.67 52.16 4.47
C LEU A 300 45.11 53.23 3.47
N ASN A 301 44.18 53.93 2.80
CA ASN A 301 44.46 54.80 1.64
C ASN A 301 45.28 54.10 0.53
N LYS A 302 45.09 52.78 0.37
CA LYS A 302 45.77 51.93 -0.64
C LYS A 302 44.82 51.36 -1.68
N LEU A 303 43.60 51.89 -1.78
CA LEU A 303 42.66 51.44 -2.81
C LEU A 303 43.19 51.78 -4.22
N PRO A 304 43.28 50.82 -5.14
CA PRO A 304 43.66 51.10 -6.52
C PRO A 304 42.58 51.90 -7.24
N LYS A 305 42.98 52.74 -8.21
CA LYS A 305 42.06 53.51 -9.05
C LYS A 305 41.27 52.63 -10.03
N GLU A 306 41.88 51.53 -10.47
CA GLU A 306 41.31 50.57 -11.42
C GLU A 306 40.78 49.33 -10.68
N PRO A 307 39.52 48.92 -10.90
CA PRO A 307 38.96 47.72 -10.27
C PRO A 307 39.71 46.42 -10.57
N GLU A 308 40.33 46.32 -11.74
CA GLU A 308 41.09 45.15 -12.19
C GLU A 308 42.34 44.89 -11.33
N LYS A 309 42.90 45.94 -10.74
CA LYS A 309 44.08 45.87 -9.84
C LYS A 309 43.70 45.56 -8.39
N LEU A 310 42.42 45.33 -8.10
CA LEU A 310 41.95 44.99 -6.75
C LEU A 310 42.61 43.71 -6.20
N PRO A 311 42.76 42.60 -6.95
CA PRO A 311 43.43 41.39 -6.46
C PRO A 311 44.89 41.65 -6.07
N ASP A 312 45.62 42.40 -6.89
CA ASP A 312 47.03 42.74 -6.62
C ASP A 312 47.17 43.62 -5.38
N ALA A 313 46.31 44.64 -5.27
CA ALA A 313 46.29 45.52 -4.09
C ALA A 313 45.89 44.78 -2.82
N PHE A 314 44.91 43.87 -2.91
CA PHE A 314 44.51 42.98 -1.81
C PHE A 314 45.71 42.17 -1.32
N LYS A 315 46.41 41.49 -2.22
CA LYS A 315 47.57 40.66 -1.88
C LYS A 315 48.70 41.49 -1.25
N LYS A 316 49.06 42.61 -1.88
CA LYS A 316 50.18 43.45 -1.43
C LYS A 316 49.92 44.14 -0.09
N TYR A 317 48.73 44.72 0.10
CA TYR A 317 48.48 45.63 1.23
C TYR A 317 47.69 45.02 2.38
N LEU A 318 47.03 43.88 2.18
CA LEU A 318 46.34 43.16 3.27
C LEU A 318 47.09 41.89 3.67
N VAL A 319 47.53 41.09 2.69
CA VAL A 319 48.17 39.79 2.96
C VAL A 319 49.66 39.93 3.24
N GLU A 320 50.44 40.47 2.30
CA GLU A 320 51.91 40.64 2.46
C GLU A 320 52.27 41.61 3.59
N ALA A 321 51.36 42.54 3.89
CA ALA A 321 51.47 43.45 5.03
C ALA A 321 51.16 42.77 6.39
N GLY A 322 50.74 41.50 6.41
CA GLY A 322 50.44 40.74 7.62
C GLY A 322 49.15 41.15 8.34
N LEU A 323 48.26 41.91 7.70
CA LEU A 323 47.00 42.36 8.31
C LEU A 323 45.93 41.26 8.31
N VAL A 324 46.00 40.33 7.36
CA VAL A 324 45.13 39.15 7.28
C VAL A 324 45.94 37.91 6.91
N ASP A 325 45.41 36.74 7.21
CA ASP A 325 46.05 35.45 6.92
C ASP A 325 46.30 35.22 5.41
N PRO A 326 47.47 34.68 5.00
CA PRO A 326 47.78 34.40 3.60
C PRO A 326 46.78 33.50 2.86
N PHE A 327 46.07 32.61 3.56
CA PHE A 327 45.07 31.76 2.93
C PHE A 327 43.92 32.57 2.29
N TYR A 328 43.67 33.81 2.73
CA TYR A 328 42.62 34.65 2.15
C TYR A 328 42.89 35.05 0.69
N SER A 329 44.14 35.01 0.21
CA SER A 329 44.43 35.13 -1.23
C SER A 329 43.77 34.02 -2.03
N ASN A 330 43.88 32.77 -1.57
CA ASN A 330 43.24 31.62 -2.22
C ASN A 330 41.71 31.72 -2.16
N VAL A 331 41.17 32.24 -1.06
CA VAL A 331 39.72 32.48 -0.91
C VAL A 331 39.25 33.52 -1.91
N PHE A 332 39.97 34.64 -2.05
CA PHE A 332 39.64 35.70 -3.00
C PHE A 332 39.61 35.15 -4.43
N GLU A 333 40.67 34.45 -4.85
CA GLU A 333 40.76 33.82 -6.18
C GLU A 333 39.61 32.83 -6.41
N LYS A 334 39.35 31.94 -5.45
CA LYS A 334 38.28 30.95 -5.55
C LYS A 334 36.90 31.59 -5.72
N VAL A 335 36.62 32.66 -4.98
CA VAL A 335 35.33 33.37 -5.06
C VAL A 335 35.18 34.12 -6.40
N VAL A 336 36.27 34.72 -6.91
CA VAL A 336 36.30 35.33 -8.26
C VAL A 336 36.05 34.27 -9.34
N ASP A 337 36.70 33.11 -9.25
CA ASP A 337 36.57 32.05 -10.24
C ASP A 337 35.18 31.42 -10.23
N MET A 338 34.59 31.19 -9.06
CA MET A 338 33.18 30.77 -8.96
C MET A 338 32.24 31.79 -9.59
N ARG A 339 32.50 33.10 -9.42
CA ARG A 339 31.70 34.14 -10.07
C ARG A 339 31.83 34.12 -11.59
N LYS A 340 33.03 33.91 -12.14
CA LYS A 340 33.25 33.72 -13.58
C LYS A 340 32.52 32.47 -14.09
N MET A 341 32.62 31.35 -13.38
CA MET A 341 31.93 30.10 -13.74
C MET A 341 30.40 30.28 -13.75
N LEU A 342 29.84 31.06 -12.82
CA LEU A 342 28.43 31.44 -12.84
C LEU A 342 28.06 32.24 -14.10
N GLU A 343 28.87 33.22 -14.50
CA GLU A 343 28.65 34.03 -15.72
C GLU A 343 28.77 33.21 -17.01
N GLU A 344 29.64 32.19 -17.00
CA GLU A 344 29.80 31.21 -18.08
C GLU A 344 28.75 30.08 -18.07
N LYS A 345 27.81 30.09 -17.10
CA LYS A 345 26.78 29.05 -16.89
C LYS A 345 27.35 27.64 -16.61
N LYS A 346 28.53 27.54 -15.98
CA LYS A 346 29.21 26.29 -15.60
C LYS A 346 28.99 25.94 -14.12
N LEU A 347 27.73 26.04 -13.66
CA LEU A 347 27.37 25.78 -12.25
C LEU A 347 27.52 24.31 -11.84
N ASP A 348 27.46 23.40 -12.79
CA ASP A 348 27.71 21.95 -12.63
C ASP A 348 29.11 21.65 -12.09
N LYS A 349 30.08 22.55 -12.33
CA LYS A 349 31.46 22.41 -11.87
C LYS A 349 31.69 22.90 -10.44
N ILE A 350 30.70 23.54 -9.83
CA ILE A 350 30.81 24.12 -8.49
C ILE A 350 30.03 23.23 -7.51
N THR A 351 30.75 22.63 -6.56
CA THR A 351 30.10 21.77 -5.57
C THR A 351 29.39 22.61 -4.50
N GLN A 352 28.32 22.08 -3.90
CA GLN A 352 27.63 22.75 -2.78
C GLN A 352 28.59 22.98 -1.59
N ARG A 353 29.53 22.05 -1.38
CA ARG A 353 30.58 22.15 -0.36
C ARG A 353 31.47 23.36 -0.61
N ASP A 354 31.86 23.61 -1.86
CA ASP A 354 32.72 24.76 -2.20
C ASP A 354 32.03 26.09 -1.92
N ILE A 355 30.73 26.20 -2.24
CA ILE A 355 29.92 27.39 -1.96
C ILE A 355 29.83 27.62 -0.44
N TYR A 356 29.54 26.56 0.32
CA TYR A 356 29.43 26.62 1.78
C TYR A 356 30.76 27.02 2.44
N MET A 357 31.86 26.36 2.07
CA MET A 357 33.19 26.68 2.62
C MET A 357 33.58 28.12 2.28
N SER A 358 33.31 28.57 1.06
CA SER A 358 33.63 29.94 0.66
C SER A 358 32.81 30.97 1.44
N LYS A 359 31.53 30.69 1.74
CA LYS A 359 30.70 31.55 2.60
C LYS A 359 31.31 31.71 4.00
N GLU A 360 31.75 30.61 4.61
CA GLU A 360 32.40 30.62 5.93
C GLU A 360 33.75 31.35 5.90
N TYR A 361 34.56 31.12 4.88
CA TYR A 361 35.85 31.80 4.72
C TYR A 361 35.69 33.30 4.48
N VAL A 362 34.74 33.71 3.64
CA VAL A 362 34.41 35.13 3.45
C VAL A 362 33.89 35.75 4.75
N ARG A 363 33.08 35.03 5.53
CA ARG A 363 32.63 35.49 6.84
C ARG A 363 33.80 35.74 7.81
N ARG A 364 34.76 34.81 7.87
CA ARG A 364 35.98 34.96 8.69
C ARG A 364 36.81 36.15 8.23
N PHE A 365 37.02 36.29 6.92
CA PHE A 365 37.72 37.44 6.35
C PHE A 365 37.09 38.77 6.78
N VAL A 366 35.77 38.90 6.65
CA VAL A 366 35.04 40.10 7.10
C VAL A 366 35.28 40.37 8.59
N THR A 367 35.34 39.32 9.41
CA THR A 367 35.57 39.43 10.86
C THR A 367 36.99 39.90 11.18
N ASP A 368 38.00 39.37 10.48
CA ASP A 368 39.39 39.76 10.69
C ASP A 368 39.63 41.21 10.26
N VAL A 369 39.05 41.59 9.13
CA VAL A 369 39.14 42.94 8.60
C VAL A 369 38.41 43.99 9.47
N ARG A 370 37.32 43.60 10.15
CA ARG A 370 36.61 44.49 11.11
C ARG A 370 37.53 45.02 12.22
N ARG A 371 38.61 44.30 12.57
CA ARG A 371 39.50 44.68 13.69
C ARG A 371 40.30 45.96 13.45
N PHE A 372 40.42 46.39 12.20
CA PHE A 372 41.24 47.53 11.80
C PHE A 372 40.53 48.46 10.79
N ILE A 373 39.19 48.41 10.77
CA ILE A 373 38.37 49.40 10.07
C ILE A 373 37.40 50.04 11.06
N ASP A 374 37.46 51.36 11.21
CA ASP A 374 36.53 52.14 12.04
C ASP A 374 35.12 52.27 11.42
N LYS A 375 34.91 51.81 10.18
CA LYS A 375 33.63 51.91 9.46
C LYS A 375 32.81 50.62 9.53
N PRO A 376 31.47 50.70 9.60
CA PRO A 376 30.61 49.53 9.60
C PRO A 376 30.78 48.73 8.29
N LEU A 377 31.12 47.45 8.43
CA LEU A 377 31.17 46.48 7.34
C LEU A 377 29.78 45.84 7.13
N PRO A 378 29.42 45.44 5.89
CA PRO A 378 28.12 44.85 5.61
C PRO A 378 27.85 43.67 6.53
N ASP A 379 26.63 43.62 7.09
CA ASP A 379 26.22 42.50 7.91
C ASP A 379 26.07 41.23 7.09
N ILE A 380 26.38 40.12 7.74
CA ILE A 380 26.34 38.78 7.17
C ILE A 380 24.96 38.24 7.55
N PRO A 381 24.00 38.13 6.61
CA PRO A 381 22.63 37.76 6.94
C PRO A 381 22.58 36.39 7.62
N LYS A 382 21.72 36.25 8.64
CA LYS A 382 21.42 34.97 9.28
C LYS A 382 20.27 34.33 8.51
N GLU A 383 20.48 33.18 7.88
CA GLU A 383 19.45 32.51 7.08
C GLU A 383 18.17 32.22 7.88
N THR A 384 17.16 33.09 7.74
CA THR A 384 15.81 32.85 8.28
C THR A 384 14.90 32.28 7.18
N PRO A 385 13.81 31.59 7.55
CA PRO A 385 12.78 31.17 6.58
C PRO A 385 12.19 32.33 5.77
N GLU A 386 12.08 33.52 6.37
CA GLU A 386 11.59 34.74 5.72
C GLU A 386 12.57 35.25 4.67
N GLU A 387 13.87 35.24 4.96
CA GLU A 387 14.92 35.53 3.99
C GLU A 387 14.91 34.52 2.83
N LYS A 388 14.70 33.22 3.09
CA LYS A 388 14.58 32.20 2.03
C LYS A 388 13.42 32.47 1.08
N MET A 389 12.28 32.94 1.61
CA MET A 389 11.09 33.22 0.81
C MET A 389 11.21 34.56 0.04
N GLU A 390 11.84 35.58 0.62
CA GLU A 390 12.16 36.83 -0.07
C GLU A 390 13.24 36.61 -1.15
N GLU A 391 14.19 35.71 -0.90
CA GLU A 391 15.20 35.30 -1.84
C GLU A 391 14.59 34.50 -3.00
N ALA A 392 13.70 33.55 -2.73
CA ALA A 392 12.94 32.85 -3.78
C ALA A 392 12.15 33.84 -4.68
N LYS A 393 11.67 34.96 -4.12
CA LYS A 393 11.04 36.05 -4.91
C LYS A 393 12.05 36.85 -5.74
N LYS A 394 13.18 37.26 -5.15
CA LYS A 394 14.27 37.93 -5.89
C LYS A 394 14.85 37.04 -7.00
N VAL A 395 14.84 35.74 -6.78
CA VAL A 395 15.20 34.71 -7.76
C VAL A 395 14.23 34.71 -8.96
N VAL A 396 12.92 34.88 -8.75
CA VAL A 396 11.95 35.03 -9.85
C VAL A 396 12.19 36.31 -10.63
N GLU A 397 12.48 37.43 -9.97
CA GLU A 397 12.83 38.70 -10.64
C GLU A 397 14.13 38.57 -11.44
N THR A 398 15.18 38.01 -10.84
CA THR A 398 16.48 37.78 -11.50
C THR A 398 16.33 36.82 -12.69
N ALA A 399 15.53 35.76 -12.58
CA ALA A 399 15.25 34.84 -13.67
C ALA A 399 14.44 35.48 -14.82
N LYS A 400 13.54 36.43 -14.50
CA LYS A 400 12.84 37.26 -15.50
C LYS A 400 13.81 38.21 -16.20
N GLU A 401 14.69 38.87 -15.46
CA GLU A 401 15.72 39.76 -16.02
C GLU A 401 16.71 39.01 -16.92
N ILE A 402 17.19 37.84 -16.51
CA ILE A 402 18.08 36.99 -17.32
C ILE A 402 17.38 36.54 -18.61
N LYS A 403 16.10 36.14 -18.55
CA LYS A 403 15.30 35.79 -19.75
C LYS A 403 15.08 36.98 -20.67
N ASP A 404 14.89 38.18 -20.14
CA ASP A 404 14.71 39.41 -20.93
C ASP A 404 16.02 39.91 -21.55
N ILE A 405 17.15 39.73 -20.88
CA ILE A 405 18.48 39.97 -21.43
C ILE A 405 18.76 38.99 -22.59
N ASP A 406 18.40 37.71 -22.46
CA ASP A 406 18.57 36.72 -23.54
C ASP A 406 17.64 37.00 -24.74
N LYS A 407 16.39 37.43 -24.50
CA LYS A 407 15.48 37.92 -25.56
C LYS A 407 16.03 39.16 -26.28
N LYS A 408 16.59 40.13 -25.55
CA LYS A 408 17.21 41.33 -26.13
C LYS A 408 18.48 40.99 -26.92
N LYS A 409 19.31 40.05 -26.45
CA LYS A 409 20.49 39.56 -27.18
C LYS A 409 20.10 38.80 -28.45
N ARG A 410 19.06 37.96 -28.42
CA ARG A 410 18.51 37.28 -29.62
C ARG A 410 17.96 38.27 -30.65
N LYS A 411 17.19 39.28 -30.23
CA LYS A 411 16.68 40.35 -31.11
C LYS A 411 17.79 41.21 -31.72
N ARG A 412 18.90 41.45 -31.00
CA ARG A 412 20.09 42.14 -31.53
C ARG A 412 20.86 41.30 -32.55
N LYS A 413 20.94 39.97 -32.37
CA LYS A 413 21.58 39.05 -33.35
C LYS A 413 20.77 38.90 -34.64
N THR A 414 19.44 38.93 -34.59
CA THR A 414 18.60 38.90 -35.81
C THR A 414 18.65 40.22 -36.59
N LYS A 415 18.66 41.39 -35.91
CA LYS A 415 18.84 42.69 -36.58
C LYS A 415 20.22 42.90 -37.23
N LYS A 416 21.26 42.20 -36.75
CA LYS A 416 22.62 42.23 -37.33
C LYS A 416 22.80 41.28 -38.52
N LYS A 417 21.85 40.38 -38.79
CA LYS A 417 21.84 39.48 -39.95
C LYS A 417 20.93 39.98 -41.08
N SER A 418 20.18 41.06 -40.87
CA SER A 418 19.24 41.67 -41.81
C SER A 418 19.70 43.06 -42.30
N LYS A 419 20.96 43.40 -42.07
CA LYS A 419 21.74 44.48 -42.69
C LYS A 419 22.99 43.83 -43.22
#